data_AF-A0A556PPG2-F1
#
_entry.id   AF-A0A556PPG2-F1
#
_cell.length_a   1.000
_cell.length_b   1.000
_cell.length_c   1.000
_cell.angle_alpha   90.00
_cell.angle_beta   90.00
_cell.angle_gamma   90.00
#
_symmetry.space_group_name_H-M   'P 1'
#
loop_
_entity.id
_entity.type
_entity.pdbx_description
1 polymer ?
#
loop_
_entity_poly.entity_id
_entity_poly.type
_entity_poly.pdbx_seq_one_letter_code
_entity_poly.pdbx_strand_id
1 'polypeptide(L)'
;MNNFIHIETADQWVRIQMKQPTVFNNFRFYLDGQYKASIFNGQEIYLVNTSASVLTIVMTESSWEERKDVVFHYWLTAQRDEPTEYLSGDILVASDNVNEKLTGFVGHSAIVINQNELIESPGGTPAIVKDTIEQFKMKHPEHAHFRPVSSEMGEKAADYAINYEKEYKKNLDEGNPSPKYSYLSTQDLTDPWEYIYCSKLVWLAYYYGADYEIENDFLWMSPEDLYTQLSKNEDFEKLNENENMNFLINT
;
A
#
# COMPACT_ATOMS: atom_id res chain seq x y z
N MET A 1 9.02 -4.17 6.62
CA MET A 1 9.76 -5.45 6.77
C MET A 1 9.13 -6.48 5.83
N ASN A 2 9.72 -6.73 4.65
CA ASN A 2 9.47 -7.93 3.83
C ASN A 2 10.78 -8.35 3.16
N ASN A 3 11.79 -8.63 3.98
CA ASN A 3 13.14 -8.95 3.54
C ASN A 3 13.34 -10.43 3.20
N PHE A 4 12.29 -11.23 2.99
CA PHE A 4 12.41 -12.69 2.88
C PHE A 4 12.32 -13.24 1.47
N ILE A 5 11.73 -12.53 0.51
CA ILE A 5 11.52 -13.02 -0.87
C ILE A 5 11.85 -11.91 -1.86
N HIS A 6 12.55 -12.27 -2.93
CA HIS A 6 12.73 -11.46 -4.13
C HIS A 6 12.16 -12.23 -5.33
N ILE A 7 11.44 -11.55 -6.21
CA ILE A 7 10.78 -12.16 -7.37
C ILE A 7 11.21 -11.43 -8.63
N GLU A 8 11.59 -12.20 -9.64
CA GLU A 8 11.95 -11.73 -10.96
C GLU A 8 11.09 -12.48 -11.98
N THR A 9 10.50 -11.77 -12.93
CA THR A 9 9.62 -12.34 -13.95
C THR A 9 10.20 -12.13 -15.34
N ALA A 10 9.99 -13.11 -16.21
CA ALA A 10 10.23 -13.02 -17.64
C ALA A 10 9.11 -13.76 -18.39
N ASP A 11 9.05 -13.58 -19.71
CA ASP A 11 7.97 -14.11 -20.58
C ASP A 11 7.64 -15.60 -20.39
N GLN A 12 8.58 -16.40 -19.88
CA GLN A 12 8.45 -17.85 -19.78
C GLN A 12 8.70 -18.39 -18.36
N TRP A 13 9.10 -17.54 -17.41
CA TRP A 13 9.49 -18.00 -16.09
C TRP A 13 9.29 -16.95 -15.00
N VAL A 14 9.15 -17.45 -13.78
CA VAL A 14 9.17 -16.66 -12.55
C VAL A 14 10.26 -17.24 -11.66
N ARG A 15 11.24 -16.41 -11.32
CA ARG A 15 12.31 -16.74 -10.40
C ARG A 15 11.96 -16.18 -9.04
N ILE A 16 12.05 -17.02 -8.03
CA ILE A 16 11.72 -16.67 -6.65
C ILE A 16 12.94 -16.99 -5.81
N GLN A 17 13.52 -15.97 -5.17
CA GLN A 17 14.69 -16.08 -4.32
C GLN A 17 14.31 -15.80 -2.86
N MET A 18 14.54 -16.77 -1.98
CA MET A 18 14.32 -16.65 -0.55
C MET A 18 15.57 -16.10 0.13
N LYS A 19 15.46 -14.92 0.72
CA LYS A 19 16.53 -14.26 1.48
C LYS A 19 16.67 -14.92 2.86
N GLN A 20 17.89 -15.37 3.15
CA GLN A 20 18.28 -15.99 4.43
C GLN A 20 18.93 -14.95 5.36
N PRO A 21 18.84 -15.12 6.69
CA PRO A 21 18.13 -16.19 7.39
C PRO A 21 16.61 -15.97 7.39
N THR A 22 15.85 -17.07 7.34
CA THR A 22 14.38 -17.04 7.46
C THR A 22 13.91 -18.10 8.46
N VAL A 23 12.86 -17.80 9.22
CA VAL A 23 12.24 -18.76 10.17
C VAL A 23 11.40 -19.83 9.46
N PHE A 24 11.12 -19.62 8.17
CA PHE A 24 10.30 -20.50 7.36
C PHE A 24 11.16 -21.59 6.71
N ASN A 25 10.78 -22.84 6.92
CA ASN A 25 11.52 -24.01 6.39
C ASN A 25 10.80 -24.70 5.23
N ASN A 26 9.53 -24.38 4.98
CA ASN A 26 8.74 -24.96 3.91
C ASN A 26 8.02 -23.87 3.11
N PHE A 27 8.15 -23.94 1.79
CA PHE A 27 7.58 -22.99 0.84
C PHE A 27 6.74 -23.77 -0.17
N ARG A 28 5.50 -23.36 -0.39
CA ARG A 28 4.63 -23.91 -1.43
C ARG A 28 4.26 -22.82 -2.41
N PHE A 29 4.34 -23.11 -3.70
CA PHE A 29 4.14 -22.16 -4.77
C PHE A 29 2.96 -22.58 -5.62
N TYR A 30 2.09 -21.62 -5.91
CA TYR A 30 0.91 -21.81 -6.73
C TYR A 30 0.88 -20.75 -7.82
N LEU A 31 0.48 -21.15 -9.03
CA LEU A 31 0.18 -20.22 -10.11
C LEU A 31 -1.32 -20.33 -10.41
N ASP A 32 -2.05 -19.21 -10.32
CA ASP A 32 -3.51 -19.14 -10.45
C ASP A 32 -4.24 -20.20 -9.60
N GLY A 33 -3.80 -20.34 -8.34
CA GLY A 33 -4.34 -21.33 -7.41
C GLY A 33 -3.90 -22.78 -7.67
N GLN A 34 -3.20 -23.07 -8.77
CA GLN A 34 -2.69 -24.40 -9.05
C GLN A 34 -1.31 -24.61 -8.42
N TYR A 35 -1.19 -25.63 -7.57
CA TYR A 35 0.08 -26.03 -6.98
C TYR A 35 1.11 -26.36 -8.07
N LYS A 36 2.30 -25.76 -7.97
CA LYS A 36 3.41 -26.01 -8.91
C LYS A 36 4.59 -26.70 -8.25
N ALA A 37 4.97 -26.26 -7.06
CA ALA A 37 6.15 -26.79 -6.40
C ALA A 37 6.12 -26.55 -4.88
N SER A 38 6.95 -27.32 -4.17
CA SER A 38 7.30 -27.06 -2.78
C SER A 38 8.80 -27.19 -2.59
N ILE A 39 9.36 -26.39 -1.70
CA ILE A 39 10.77 -26.49 -1.34
C ILE A 39 10.91 -26.50 0.17
N PHE A 40 11.78 -27.38 0.65
CA PHE A 40 12.20 -27.43 2.04
C PHE A 40 13.65 -26.91 2.15
N ASN A 41 13.88 -25.89 2.98
CA ASN A 41 15.19 -25.24 3.19
C ASN A 41 15.92 -24.77 1.91
N GLY A 42 15.17 -24.39 0.88
CA GLY A 42 15.75 -23.85 -0.35
C GLY A 42 16.00 -22.35 -0.29
N GLN A 43 16.74 -21.85 -1.27
CA GLN A 43 17.02 -20.42 -1.44
C GLN A 43 16.48 -19.86 -2.75
N GLU A 44 16.14 -20.70 -3.74
CA GLU A 44 15.69 -20.25 -5.04
C GLU A 44 14.86 -21.31 -5.77
N ILE A 45 13.91 -20.87 -6.60
CA ILE A 45 13.18 -21.69 -7.58
C ILE A 45 12.83 -20.91 -8.83
N TYR A 46 12.79 -21.63 -9.95
CA TYR A 46 12.22 -21.17 -11.21
C TYR A 46 10.93 -21.93 -11.48
N LEU A 47 9.85 -21.21 -11.69
CA LEU A 47 8.58 -21.76 -12.15
C LEU A 47 8.42 -21.38 -13.61
N VAL A 48 8.10 -22.37 -14.46
CA VAL A 48 7.72 -22.08 -15.86
C VAL A 48 6.37 -21.37 -15.83
N ASN A 49 6.33 -20.17 -16.39
CA ASN A 49 5.14 -19.32 -16.44
C ASN A 49 4.82 -18.99 -17.89
N THR A 50 3.83 -19.65 -18.46
CA THR A 50 3.44 -19.42 -19.85
C THR A 50 2.23 -18.48 -19.99
N SER A 51 1.51 -18.19 -18.90
CA SER A 51 0.28 -17.37 -18.93
C SER A 51 -0.35 -17.07 -17.56
N ALA A 52 0.35 -17.33 -16.45
CA ALA A 52 -0.24 -17.19 -15.12
C ALA A 52 -0.41 -15.72 -14.76
N SER A 53 -1.50 -15.39 -14.07
CA SER A 53 -1.81 -14.03 -13.63
C SER A 53 -1.39 -13.77 -12.19
N VAL A 54 -1.41 -14.80 -11.34
CA VAL A 54 -1.08 -14.71 -9.90
C VAL A 54 -0.12 -15.82 -9.48
N LEU A 55 0.94 -15.47 -8.78
CA LEU A 55 1.77 -16.34 -7.97
C LEU A 55 1.36 -16.23 -6.50
N THR A 56 0.97 -17.34 -5.90
CA THR A 56 0.77 -17.44 -4.45
C THR A 56 1.91 -18.21 -3.82
N ILE A 57 2.52 -17.65 -2.77
CA ILE A 57 3.56 -18.30 -1.98
C ILE A 57 3.03 -18.54 -0.57
N VAL A 58 3.00 -19.80 -0.15
CA VAL A 58 2.66 -20.18 1.21
C VAL A 58 3.93 -20.61 1.94
N MET A 59 4.32 -19.84 2.94
CA MET A 59 5.47 -20.08 3.78
C MET A 59 5.01 -20.67 5.10
N THR A 60 5.55 -21.82 5.48
CA THR A 60 5.21 -22.50 6.73
C THR A 60 6.39 -22.45 7.69
N GLU A 61 6.15 -21.89 8.87
CA GLU A 61 7.00 -22.04 10.05
C GLU A 61 6.49 -23.25 10.82
N SER A 62 7.35 -24.26 10.95
CA SER A 62 7.02 -25.49 11.68
C SER A 62 7.86 -25.55 12.94
N SER A 63 7.24 -25.33 14.10
CA SER A 63 7.83 -25.67 15.40
C SER A 63 7.24 -26.98 15.92
N TRP A 64 7.79 -27.53 17.00
CA TRP A 64 7.25 -28.75 17.62
C TRP A 64 5.85 -28.54 18.24
N GLU A 65 5.46 -27.29 18.50
CA GLU A 65 4.25 -26.93 19.24
C GLU A 65 3.19 -26.29 18.34
N GLU A 66 3.58 -25.63 17.24
CA GLU A 66 2.66 -24.90 16.38
C GLU A 66 3.13 -24.86 14.92
N ARG A 67 2.15 -24.85 14.01
CA ARG A 67 2.36 -24.61 12.58
C ARG A 67 1.73 -23.28 12.22
N LYS A 68 2.53 -22.36 11.69
CA LYS A 68 2.06 -21.07 11.19
C LYS A 68 2.29 -20.95 9.69
N ASP A 69 1.21 -20.76 8.94
CA ASP A 69 1.26 -20.51 7.50
C ASP A 69 1.14 -18.98 7.26
N VAL A 70 2.02 -18.43 6.44
CA VAL A 70 1.97 -17.05 5.92
C VAL A 70 1.79 -17.13 4.42
N VAL A 71 0.81 -16.39 3.89
CA VAL A 71 0.43 -16.43 2.47
C VAL A 71 0.75 -15.08 1.82
N PHE A 72 1.41 -15.12 0.67
CA PHE A 72 1.69 -13.96 -0.17
C PHE A 72 1.11 -14.17 -1.57
N HIS A 73 0.63 -13.11 -2.19
CA HIS A 73 0.12 -13.10 -3.56
C HIS A 73 0.90 -12.07 -4.39
N TYR A 74 1.26 -12.44 -5.62
CA TYR A 74 2.03 -11.62 -6.56
C TYR A 74 1.40 -11.69 -7.94
N TRP A 75 1.10 -10.56 -8.56
CA TRP A 75 0.54 -10.54 -9.91
C TRP A 75 1.67 -10.63 -10.94
N LEU A 76 1.53 -11.54 -11.90
CA LEU A 76 2.56 -11.94 -12.87
C LEU A 76 2.30 -11.40 -14.28
N THR A 77 1.05 -11.06 -14.62
CA THR A 77 0.73 -10.41 -15.89
C THR A 77 1.16 -8.96 -15.83
N ALA A 78 1.87 -8.51 -16.87
CA ALA A 78 2.33 -7.15 -17.04
C ALA A 78 1.18 -6.17 -16.76
N GLN A 79 1.48 -5.21 -15.90
CA GLN A 79 0.60 -4.10 -15.62
C GLN A 79 0.19 -3.44 -16.94
N ARG A 80 -1.11 -3.29 -17.15
CA ARG A 80 -1.65 -2.43 -18.21
C ARG A 80 -1.19 -1.00 -17.93
N ASP A 81 -0.85 -0.26 -18.99
CA ASP A 81 -0.62 1.19 -19.09
C ASP A 81 -0.57 1.95 -17.75
N GLU A 82 0.32 1.53 -16.86
CA GLU A 82 0.63 2.34 -15.70
C GLU A 82 1.37 3.55 -16.24
N PRO A 83 1.08 4.76 -15.75
CA PRO A 83 1.89 5.90 -16.09
C PRO A 83 3.36 5.53 -15.87
N THR A 84 4.17 5.74 -16.90
CA THR A 84 5.57 5.30 -16.94
C THR A 84 6.43 5.94 -15.84
N GLU A 85 5.87 6.89 -15.09
CA GLU A 85 6.54 7.64 -14.04
C GLU A 85 5.55 8.11 -12.96
N TYR A 86 5.90 7.85 -11.70
CA TYR A 86 5.24 8.45 -10.52
C TYR A 86 5.87 9.80 -10.19
N LEU A 87 5.05 10.77 -9.81
CA LEU A 87 5.48 12.12 -9.46
C LEU A 87 5.12 12.45 -8.01
N SER A 88 5.88 13.38 -7.42
CA SER A 88 5.63 13.89 -6.08
C SER A 88 4.21 14.44 -5.97
N GLY A 89 3.49 13.99 -4.95
CA GLY A 89 2.11 14.34 -4.70
C GLY A 89 1.09 13.40 -5.33
N ASP A 90 1.48 12.51 -6.24
CA ASP A 90 0.56 11.47 -6.72
C ASP A 90 -0.05 10.71 -5.54
N ILE A 91 -1.32 10.34 -5.67
CA ILE A 91 -2.07 9.65 -4.63
C ILE A 91 -2.39 8.25 -5.14
N LEU A 92 -2.04 7.23 -4.35
CA LEU A 92 -2.47 5.87 -4.57
C LEU A 92 -3.59 5.54 -3.60
N VAL A 93 -4.72 5.05 -4.11
CA VAL A 93 -5.88 4.67 -3.28
C VAL A 93 -6.28 3.25 -3.62
N ALA A 94 -6.31 2.38 -2.62
CA ALA A 94 -6.59 0.96 -2.75
C ALA A 94 -7.95 0.59 -2.19
N SER A 95 -8.61 -0.34 -2.87
CA SER A 95 -9.87 -0.96 -2.45
C SER A 95 -9.61 -2.37 -1.90
N ASP A 96 -9.10 -2.45 -0.68
CA ASP A 96 -8.78 -3.70 0.00
C ASP A 96 -10.03 -4.38 0.55
N ASN A 97 -10.84 -5.01 -0.31
CA ASN A 97 -12.09 -5.69 0.10
C ASN A 97 -11.86 -7.01 0.87
N VAL A 98 -10.91 -7.06 1.80
CA VAL A 98 -10.51 -8.28 2.53
C VAL A 98 -11.44 -8.66 3.69
N ASN A 99 -12.40 -7.80 4.06
CA ASN A 99 -13.37 -8.10 5.12
C ASN A 99 -14.80 -7.68 4.72
N GLU A 100 -15.64 -8.66 4.39
CA GLU A 100 -17.06 -8.49 4.03
C GLU A 100 -17.91 -7.77 5.10
N LYS A 101 -17.41 -7.64 6.34
CA LYS A 101 -18.11 -6.92 7.43
C LYS A 101 -17.72 -5.45 7.57
N LEU A 102 -16.67 -5.00 6.89
CA LEU A 102 -16.14 -3.62 6.97
C LEU A 102 -16.11 -2.96 5.57
N THR A 103 -17.01 -3.39 4.70
CA THR A 103 -17.15 -2.93 3.31
C THR A 103 -17.25 -1.39 3.26
N GLY A 104 -16.37 -0.75 2.49
CA GLY A 104 -16.27 0.72 2.32
C GLY A 104 -15.25 1.38 3.27
N PHE A 105 -14.96 0.74 4.41
CA PHE A 105 -13.94 1.18 5.37
C PHE A 105 -12.57 0.55 5.10
N VAL A 106 -12.55 -0.56 4.37
CA VAL A 106 -11.32 -1.34 4.12
C VAL A 106 -10.74 -0.91 2.78
N GLY A 107 -9.97 0.16 2.84
CA GLY A 107 -9.08 0.56 1.77
C GLY A 107 -7.77 1.05 2.37
N HIS A 108 -6.87 1.45 1.50
CA HIS A 108 -5.61 2.04 1.92
C HIS A 108 -5.26 3.21 1.02
N SER A 109 -4.43 4.11 1.51
CA SER A 109 -3.95 5.21 0.68
C SER A 109 -2.56 5.65 1.09
N ALA A 110 -1.86 6.19 0.12
CA ALA A 110 -0.50 6.68 0.25
C ALA A 110 -0.28 7.90 -0.64
N ILE A 111 0.66 8.75 -0.23
CA ILE A 111 1.14 9.87 -1.03
C ILE A 111 2.54 9.55 -1.56
N VAL A 112 2.71 9.65 -2.87
CA VAL A 112 3.99 9.50 -3.55
C VAL A 112 4.87 10.70 -3.26
N ILE A 113 6.15 10.45 -2.94
CA ILE A 113 7.11 11.51 -2.67
C ILE A 113 8.17 11.64 -3.76
N ASN A 114 8.38 10.59 -4.57
CA ASN A 114 9.22 10.60 -5.76
C ASN A 114 8.90 9.36 -6.63
N GLN A 115 9.65 9.16 -7.72
CA GLN A 115 9.44 8.07 -8.68
C GLN A 115 9.35 6.65 -8.09
N ASN A 116 9.93 6.40 -6.90
CA ASN A 116 10.06 5.05 -6.34
C ASN A 116 9.48 4.92 -4.92
N GLU A 117 9.23 6.03 -4.23
CA GLU A 117 8.90 6.04 -2.81
C GLU A 117 7.59 6.79 -2.54
N LEU A 118 6.93 6.37 -1.47
CA LEU A 118 5.72 6.96 -0.92
C LEU A 118 5.77 7.01 0.61
N ILE A 119 4.83 7.74 1.19
CA ILE A 119 4.58 7.78 2.62
C ILE A 119 3.15 7.32 2.88
N GLU A 120 2.99 6.45 3.87
CA GLU A 120 1.71 5.84 4.24
C GLU A 120 1.55 5.70 5.76
N SER A 121 0.32 5.52 6.22
CA SER A 121 0.00 5.11 7.59
C SER A 121 -0.53 3.68 7.60
N PRO A 122 0.31 2.66 7.92
CA PRO A 122 0.08 1.27 7.52
C PRO A 122 -0.83 0.47 8.47
N GLY A 123 -1.60 1.12 9.35
CA GLY A 123 -2.53 0.41 10.23
C GLY A 123 -1.96 -0.06 11.58
N GLY A 124 -0.88 0.54 12.10
CA GLY A 124 -0.25 0.10 13.34
C GLY A 124 0.92 0.98 13.81
N THR A 125 1.91 0.36 14.45
CA THR A 125 3.17 1.01 14.83
C THR A 125 4.32 0.43 14.00
N PRO A 126 5.17 1.26 13.37
CA PRO A 126 5.10 2.73 13.28
C PRO A 126 3.85 3.22 12.53
N ALA A 127 3.28 4.33 13.02
CA ALA A 127 2.04 4.91 12.54
C ALA A 127 2.19 5.68 11.22
N ILE A 128 3.42 6.06 10.88
CA ILE A 128 3.80 6.69 9.61
C ILE A 128 5.07 6.00 9.13
N VAL A 129 5.10 5.61 7.86
CA VAL A 129 6.26 4.97 7.25
C VAL A 129 6.52 5.53 5.86
N LYS A 130 7.80 5.65 5.53
CA LYS A 130 8.25 5.72 4.14
C LYS A 130 8.43 4.31 3.59
N ASP A 131 7.82 4.02 2.44
CA ASP A 131 7.92 2.73 1.76
C ASP A 131 8.13 2.92 0.25
N THR A 132 8.40 1.82 -0.45
CA THR A 132 8.51 1.80 -1.92
C THR A 132 7.14 1.64 -2.56
N ILE A 133 6.94 2.25 -3.73
CA ILE A 133 5.70 2.10 -4.52
C ILE A 133 5.45 0.63 -4.89
N GLU A 134 6.50 -0.14 -5.19
CA GLU A 134 6.40 -1.58 -5.43
C GLU A 134 5.79 -2.34 -4.25
N GLN A 135 6.22 -2.04 -3.02
CA GLN A 135 5.66 -2.67 -1.83
C GLN A 135 4.19 -2.31 -1.62
N PHE A 136 3.79 -1.08 -1.91
CA PHE A 136 2.38 -0.71 -1.88
C PHE A 136 1.58 -1.53 -2.89
N LYS A 137 2.01 -1.58 -4.15
CA LYS A 137 1.33 -2.34 -5.22
C LYS A 137 1.22 -3.83 -4.92
N MET A 138 2.23 -4.39 -4.25
CA MET A 138 2.20 -5.78 -3.78
C MET A 138 1.16 -6.02 -2.67
N LYS A 139 1.08 -5.11 -1.69
CA LYS A 139 0.11 -5.20 -0.58
C LYS A 139 -1.31 -4.90 -1.06
N HIS A 140 -1.42 -4.00 -2.03
CA HIS A 140 -2.64 -3.35 -2.49
C HIS A 140 -2.76 -3.44 -4.02
N PRO A 141 -2.96 -4.64 -4.56
CA PRO A 141 -2.97 -4.82 -6.01
C PRO A 141 -4.11 -4.08 -6.70
N GLU A 142 -5.28 -4.00 -6.05
CA GLU A 142 -6.45 -3.31 -6.56
C GLU A 142 -6.45 -1.86 -6.10
N HIS A 143 -5.81 -0.99 -6.89
CA HIS A 143 -5.67 0.44 -6.58
C HIS A 143 -5.93 1.34 -7.78
N ALA A 144 -6.18 2.61 -7.49
CA ALA A 144 -6.25 3.71 -8.43
C ALA A 144 -5.10 4.70 -8.18
N HIS A 145 -4.66 5.35 -9.24
CA HIS A 145 -3.60 6.34 -9.23
C HIS A 145 -4.14 7.69 -9.69
N PHE A 146 -4.08 8.67 -8.80
CA PHE A 146 -4.46 10.05 -9.07
C PHE A 146 -3.24 10.95 -9.08
N ARG A 147 -3.25 11.95 -9.96
CA ARG A 147 -2.22 12.97 -10.04
C ARG A 147 -2.85 14.35 -9.92
N PRO A 148 -2.30 15.25 -9.08
CA PRO A 148 -2.72 16.64 -9.10
C PRO A 148 -2.38 17.28 -10.46
N VAL A 149 -3.32 18.00 -11.07
CA VAL A 149 -3.11 18.71 -12.34
C VAL A 149 -2.01 19.77 -12.17
N SER A 150 -1.93 20.39 -11.00
CA SER A 150 -0.85 21.30 -10.63
C SER A 150 0.34 20.53 -10.03
N SER A 151 1.47 20.52 -10.74
CA SER A 151 2.71 19.92 -10.22
C SER A 151 3.19 20.59 -8.93
N GLU A 152 3.04 21.92 -8.81
CA GLU A 152 3.40 22.66 -7.60
C GLU A 152 2.57 22.22 -6.39
N MET A 153 1.27 21.94 -6.59
CA MET A 153 0.39 21.40 -5.55
C MET A 153 0.89 20.04 -5.08
N GLY A 154 1.27 19.16 -6.01
CA GLY A 154 1.81 17.84 -5.71
C GLY A 154 3.15 17.89 -4.96
N GLU A 155 4.09 18.72 -5.41
CA GLU A 155 5.39 18.91 -4.76
C GLU A 155 5.25 19.40 -3.31
N LYS A 156 4.39 20.40 -3.10
CA LYS A 156 4.11 20.95 -1.76
C LYS A 156 3.48 19.92 -0.82
N ALA A 157 2.54 19.12 -1.32
CA ALA A 157 1.93 18.05 -0.53
C ALA A 157 2.96 16.97 -0.16
N ALA A 158 3.80 16.55 -1.12
CA ALA A 158 4.87 15.59 -0.86
C ALA A 158 5.89 16.12 0.16
N ASP A 159 6.29 17.39 0.06
CA ASP A 159 7.22 18.03 0.99
C ASP A 159 6.66 18.05 2.42
N TYR A 160 5.37 18.31 2.59
CA TYR A 160 4.74 18.19 3.90
C TYR A 160 4.84 16.76 4.43
N ALA A 161 4.47 15.75 3.62
CA ALA A 161 4.52 14.36 4.04
C ALA A 161 5.94 13.91 4.45
N ILE A 162 6.96 14.33 3.68
CA ILE A 162 8.37 14.07 3.99
C ILE A 162 8.76 14.67 5.34
N ASN A 163 8.40 15.94 5.58
CA ASN A 163 8.74 16.63 6.82
C ASN A 163 7.99 16.02 8.02
N TYR A 164 6.72 15.68 7.84
CA TYR A 164 5.89 15.06 8.86
C TYR A 164 6.41 13.67 9.27
N GLU A 165 6.84 12.85 8.32
CA GLU A 165 7.48 11.55 8.59
C GLU A 165 8.82 11.69 9.33
N LYS A 166 9.62 12.69 8.93
CA LYS A 166 10.90 12.99 9.57
C LYS A 166 10.70 13.46 11.02
N GLU A 167 9.73 14.33 11.26
CA GLU A 167 9.40 14.82 12.60
C GLU A 167 8.80 13.71 13.47
N TYR A 168 7.93 12.86 12.90
CA TYR A 168 7.44 11.65 13.56
C TYR A 168 8.59 10.75 14.05
N LYS A 169 9.55 10.42 13.16
CA LYS A 169 10.73 9.62 13.53
C LYS A 169 11.55 10.25 14.63
N LYS A 170 11.82 11.57 14.51
CA LYS A 170 12.56 12.31 15.53
C LYS A 170 11.84 12.23 16.89
N ASN A 171 10.51 12.40 16.90
CA ASN A 171 9.73 12.32 18.12
C ASN A 171 9.77 10.92 18.75
N LEU A 172 9.72 9.85 17.94
CA LEU A 172 9.93 8.50 18.44
C LEU A 172 11.32 8.31 19.07
N ASP A 173 12.37 8.79 18.41
CA ASP A 173 13.76 8.65 18.88
C ASP A 173 14.01 9.44 20.18
N GLU A 174 13.38 10.59 20.33
CA GLU A 174 13.49 11.47 21.51
C GLU A 174 12.51 11.10 22.63
N GLY A 175 11.57 10.17 22.39
CA GLY A 175 10.50 9.85 23.33
C GLY A 175 9.44 10.94 23.48
N ASN A 176 9.36 11.85 22.51
CA ASN A 176 8.32 12.88 22.45
C ASN A 176 6.98 12.27 22.01
N PRO A 177 5.85 12.93 22.32
CA PRO A 177 4.55 12.57 21.78
C PRO A 177 4.57 12.45 20.25
N SER A 178 3.96 11.39 19.74
CA SER A 178 3.83 11.09 18.32
C SER A 178 2.41 10.57 18.05
N PRO A 179 1.83 10.81 16.87
CA PRO A 179 0.49 10.34 16.54
C PRO A 179 0.43 8.82 16.65
N LYS A 180 -0.70 8.35 17.16
CA LYS A 180 -1.03 6.91 17.19
C LYS A 180 -1.90 6.58 15.99
N TYR A 181 -1.71 5.40 15.44
CA TYR A 181 -2.67 4.90 14.47
C TYR A 181 -4.04 4.74 15.13
N SER A 182 -5.08 5.31 14.51
CA SER A 182 -6.48 5.09 14.91
C SER A 182 -7.40 5.57 13.80
N TYR A 183 -8.43 4.79 13.46
CA TYR A 183 -9.38 5.08 12.37
C TYR A 183 -10.79 5.45 12.89
N LEU A 184 -10.90 5.85 14.15
CA LEU A 184 -12.19 6.22 14.75
C LEU A 184 -12.72 7.54 14.15
N SER A 185 -14.01 7.58 13.81
CA SER A 185 -14.69 8.72 13.16
C SER A 185 -14.92 9.95 14.07
N THR A 186 -14.49 9.90 15.33
CA THR A 186 -14.63 11.01 16.29
C THR A 186 -13.38 11.88 16.40
N GLN A 187 -12.41 11.70 15.50
CA GLN A 187 -11.13 12.40 15.53
C GLN A 187 -11.19 13.69 14.74
N ASP A 188 -10.49 14.71 15.23
CA ASP A 188 -10.25 15.92 14.45
C ASP A 188 -9.37 15.57 13.24
N LEU A 189 -9.86 15.86 12.03
CA LEU A 189 -9.12 15.64 10.79
C LEU A 189 -7.91 16.58 10.69
N THR A 190 -7.98 17.75 11.33
CA THR A 190 -6.94 18.79 11.27
C THR A 190 -5.80 18.58 12.27
N ASP A 191 -6.00 17.84 13.37
CA ASP A 191 -4.91 17.58 14.32
C ASP A 191 -3.95 16.50 13.78
N PRO A 192 -2.69 16.83 13.44
CA PRO A 192 -1.75 15.86 12.89
C PRO A 192 -1.02 15.05 13.98
N TRP A 193 -1.13 15.38 15.27
CA TRP A 193 -0.27 14.79 16.32
C TRP A 193 -1.00 13.90 17.31
N GLU A 194 -2.34 13.92 17.37
CA GLU A 194 -3.11 13.02 18.23
C GLU A 194 -3.24 11.61 17.61
N TYR A 195 -3.85 11.54 16.42
CA TYR A 195 -4.16 10.30 15.72
C TYR A 195 -3.98 10.42 14.21
N ILE A 196 -3.55 9.33 13.57
CA ILE A 196 -3.31 9.27 12.13
C ILE A 196 -3.84 7.97 11.53
N TYR A 197 -4.26 8.04 10.27
CA TYR A 197 -4.62 6.90 9.42
C TYR A 197 -4.33 7.26 7.96
N CYS A 198 -4.43 6.29 7.05
CA CYS A 198 -3.91 6.39 5.69
C CYS A 198 -4.45 7.60 4.91
N SER A 199 -5.76 7.75 4.80
CA SER A 199 -6.40 8.85 4.06
C SER A 199 -6.29 10.20 4.76
N LYS A 200 -6.26 10.25 6.10
CA LYS A 200 -5.96 11.48 6.85
C LYS A 200 -4.54 11.97 6.59
N LEU A 201 -3.56 11.08 6.45
CA LEU A 201 -2.19 11.47 6.11
C LEU A 201 -2.15 12.17 4.75
N VAL A 202 -2.84 11.62 3.74
CA VAL A 202 -2.96 12.24 2.42
C VAL A 202 -3.66 13.60 2.52
N TRP A 203 -4.77 13.66 3.25
CA TRP A 203 -5.51 14.92 3.44
C TRP A 203 -4.66 16.00 4.09
N LEU A 204 -3.97 15.69 5.20
CA LEU A 204 -3.09 16.62 5.90
C LEU A 204 -1.98 17.13 4.98
N ALA A 205 -1.43 16.28 4.12
CA ALA A 205 -0.41 16.66 3.16
C ALA A 205 -0.90 17.72 2.18
N TYR A 206 -2.09 17.54 1.61
CA TYR A 206 -2.68 18.54 0.71
C TYR A 206 -3.14 19.80 1.46
N TYR A 207 -3.78 19.64 2.61
CA TYR A 207 -4.33 20.74 3.39
C TYR A 207 -3.22 21.66 3.94
N TYR A 208 -2.23 21.11 4.64
CA TYR A 208 -1.17 21.90 5.25
C TYR A 208 0.03 22.15 4.33
N GLY A 209 0.31 21.24 3.39
CA GLY A 209 1.43 21.39 2.46
C GLY A 209 1.08 22.31 1.31
N ALA A 210 -0.05 22.04 0.65
CA ALA A 210 -0.42 22.68 -0.61
C ALA A 210 -1.51 23.76 -0.49
N ASP A 211 -2.00 24.04 0.73
CA ASP A 211 -3.13 24.94 0.97
C ASP A 211 -4.38 24.52 0.17
N TYR A 212 -4.58 23.21 0.09
CA TYR A 212 -5.64 22.59 -0.71
C TYR A 212 -6.49 21.65 0.13
N GLU A 213 -7.77 21.98 0.29
CA GLU A 213 -8.72 21.17 1.02
C GLU A 213 -9.43 20.20 0.08
N ILE A 214 -9.15 18.89 0.23
CA ILE A 214 -9.98 17.85 -0.39
C ILE A 214 -11.28 17.77 0.42
N GLU A 215 -12.42 17.95 -0.27
CA GLU A 215 -13.75 17.95 0.36
C GLU A 215 -14.01 16.66 1.16
N ASN A 216 -14.70 16.78 2.30
CA ASN A 216 -15.12 15.65 3.12
C ASN A 216 -16.41 15.99 3.88
N ASP A 217 -17.06 14.98 4.45
CA ASP A 217 -18.29 15.10 5.23
C ASP A 217 -18.03 15.37 6.75
N PHE A 218 -17.10 16.28 7.01
CA PHE A 218 -16.86 17.04 8.24
C PHE A 218 -16.31 16.32 9.48
N LEU A 219 -16.10 15.00 9.49
CA LEU A 219 -15.59 14.31 10.69
C LEU A 219 -14.59 13.18 10.41
N TRP A 220 -14.49 12.74 9.17
CA TRP A 220 -13.68 11.58 8.81
C TRP A 220 -13.45 11.58 7.31
N MET A 221 -12.37 10.95 6.86
CA MET A 221 -12.12 10.73 5.45
C MET A 221 -11.74 9.28 5.24
N SER A 222 -12.64 8.45 4.72
CA SER A 222 -12.25 7.10 4.35
C SER A 222 -11.39 7.08 3.07
N PRO A 223 -10.68 5.99 2.79
CA PRO A 223 -10.09 5.78 1.47
C PRO A 223 -11.13 5.80 0.34
N GLU A 224 -12.37 5.37 0.60
CA GLU A 224 -13.47 5.46 -0.37
C GLU A 224 -13.87 6.91 -0.62
N ASP A 225 -14.04 7.72 0.43
CA ASP A 225 -14.32 9.15 0.32
C ASP A 225 -13.22 9.83 -0.47
N LEU A 226 -11.96 9.58 -0.11
CA LEU A 226 -10.79 10.12 -0.81
C LEU A 226 -10.84 9.75 -2.30
N TYR A 227 -11.06 8.48 -2.64
CA TYR A 227 -11.19 8.04 -4.03
C TYR A 227 -12.35 8.75 -4.75
N THR A 228 -13.51 8.82 -4.12
CA THR A 228 -14.72 9.40 -4.70
C THR A 228 -14.55 10.89 -4.96
N GLN A 229 -13.88 11.60 -4.05
CA GLN A 229 -13.58 13.02 -4.18
C GLN A 229 -12.55 13.27 -5.27
N LEU A 230 -11.43 12.55 -5.27
CA LEU A 230 -10.41 12.67 -6.32
C LEU A 230 -10.95 12.33 -7.71
N SER A 231 -11.87 11.36 -7.82
CA SER A 231 -12.46 10.96 -9.10
C SER A 231 -13.43 11.99 -9.70
N LYS A 232 -13.97 12.89 -8.89
CA LYS A 232 -14.94 13.93 -9.32
C LYS A 232 -14.31 15.32 -9.41
N ASN A 233 -13.10 15.47 -8.91
CA ASN A 233 -12.42 16.75 -8.76
C ASN A 233 -11.56 17.06 -9.99
N GLU A 234 -11.79 18.21 -10.61
CA GLU A 234 -11.07 18.63 -11.82
C GLU A 234 -9.60 19.01 -11.56
N ASP A 235 -9.21 19.23 -10.30
CA ASP A 235 -7.83 19.48 -9.90
C ASP A 235 -6.98 18.20 -9.86
N PHE A 236 -7.58 17.04 -10.12
CA PHE A 236 -6.92 15.74 -10.18
C PHE A 236 -7.25 14.98 -11.46
N GLU A 237 -6.24 14.31 -12.00
CA GLU A 237 -6.36 13.39 -13.12
C GLU A 237 -6.22 11.95 -12.60
N LYS A 238 -7.17 11.08 -12.97
CA LYS A 238 -7.04 9.63 -12.74
C LYS A 238 -6.21 9.02 -13.86
N LEU A 239 -4.98 8.62 -13.55
CA LEU A 239 -4.03 8.09 -14.53
C LEU A 239 -4.20 6.60 -14.79
N ASN A 240 -4.48 5.83 -13.74
CA ASN A 240 -4.74 4.40 -13.85
C ASN A 240 -5.74 3.93 -12.79
N GLU A 241 -6.41 2.84 -13.08
CA GLU A 241 -7.33 2.14 -12.20
C GLU A 241 -7.39 0.65 -12.57
N ASN A 242 -7.31 -0.22 -11.57
CA ASN A 242 -7.48 -1.65 -11.79
C ASN A 242 -8.96 -2.00 -12.10
N GLU A 243 -9.21 -2.97 -12.98
CA GLU A 243 -10.58 -3.33 -13.42
C GLU A 243 -11.49 -3.82 -12.28
N ASN A 244 -10.91 -4.36 -11.21
CA ASN A 244 -11.67 -4.83 -10.04
C ASN A 244 -11.73 -3.78 -8.93
N MET A 245 -11.30 -2.55 -9.20
CA MET A 245 -11.45 -1.43 -8.28
C MET A 245 -12.94 -1.21 -8.02
N ASN A 246 -13.38 -1.53 -6.81
CA ASN A 246 -14.75 -1.36 -6.38
C ASN A 246 -14.82 -1.34 -4.86
N PHE A 247 -15.10 -0.19 -4.26
CA PHE A 247 -15.44 -0.15 -2.84
C PHE A 247 -16.82 -0.77 -2.64
N LEU A 248 -16.87 -1.93 -1.98
CA LEU A 248 -18.15 -2.49 -1.56
C LEU A 248 -18.76 -1.55 -0.52
N ILE A 249 -19.87 -0.88 -0.81
CA ILE A 249 -20.61 -0.10 0.18
C ILE A 249 -21.82 -0.95 0.57
N ASN A 250 -21.92 -1.36 1.84
CA ASN A 250 -23.13 -2.02 2.33
C ASN A 250 -24.26 -0.98 2.36
N THR A 251 -25.16 -1.02 1.37
CA THR A 251 -26.46 -0.33 1.36
C THR A 251 -27.48 -1.05 2.23
#